data_AF-A0A952RNR4-F1
#
_entry.id   AF-A0A952RNR4-F1
#
_cell.length_a   1.000
_cell.length_b   1.000
_cell.length_c   1.000
_cell.angle_alpha   90.00
_cell.angle_beta   90.00
_cell.angle_gamma   90.00
#
_symmetry.space_group_name_H-M   'P 1'
#
loop_
_entity.id
_entity.type
_entity.pdbx_description
1 polymer ?
#
loop_
_entity_poly.entity_id
_entity_poly.type
_entity_poly.pdbx_seq_one_letter_code
_entity_poly.pdbx_strand_id
1 'polypeptide(L)'
;MKVRALVLGAAALSCALLAPKSARAQALPPPDRSAGWEATSTVAMAIGMGSQVLMPRLYWSDTEVTIGWKARWHASVLAPTMFLLTTAMFNELVVKPEITSYRPGCGTSNPGAPGCTTFGMPSTHTFVAFSALGHGTGLFLVDTFKWNDGRIHGGSIAGHLGLPLLAAGLTIAGRVAGTPSQEHGDQALVGGAFGLVFGVLAGGAYALFQRPECPYGAGVICW
;
A
#
# COMPACT_ATOMS: atom_id res chain seq x y z
N MET A 1 -31.36 9.95 7.96
CA MET A 1 -30.50 10.96 8.64
C MET A 1 -29.64 10.38 9.76
N LYS A 2 -30.09 9.40 10.55
CA LYS A 2 -29.33 8.85 11.71
C LYS A 2 -27.99 8.17 11.35
N VAL A 3 -27.90 7.49 10.20
CA VAL A 3 -26.66 6.79 9.77
C VAL A 3 -25.55 7.77 9.38
N ARG A 4 -25.88 8.89 8.72
CA ARG A 4 -24.88 9.91 8.31
C ARG A 4 -24.26 10.62 9.52
N ALA A 5 -25.07 10.92 10.54
CA ALA A 5 -24.58 11.49 11.79
C ALA A 5 -23.70 10.51 12.57
N LEU A 6 -24.00 9.20 12.51
CA LEU A 6 -23.18 8.16 13.16
C LEU A 6 -21.83 7.96 12.45
N VAL A 7 -21.81 8.00 11.12
CA VAL A 7 -20.57 7.91 10.32
C VAL A 7 -19.70 9.16 10.50
N LEU A 8 -20.29 10.35 10.50
CA LEU A 8 -19.57 11.60 10.78
C LEU A 8 -19.08 11.66 12.24
N GLY A 9 -19.87 11.17 13.19
CA GLY A 9 -19.48 11.04 14.59
C GLY A 9 -18.32 10.07 14.80
N ALA A 10 -18.36 8.91 14.14
CA ALA A 10 -17.27 7.94 14.18
C ALA A 10 -15.99 8.49 13.53
N ALA A 11 -16.09 9.18 12.40
CA ALA A 11 -14.95 9.82 11.73
C ALA A 11 -14.33 10.94 12.60
N ALA A 12 -15.15 11.76 13.26
CA ALA A 12 -14.67 12.81 14.16
C ALA A 12 -14.04 12.25 15.45
N LEU A 13 -14.60 11.16 16.01
CA LEU A 13 -14.02 10.48 17.18
C LEU A 13 -12.69 9.79 16.82
N SER A 14 -12.58 9.25 15.60
CA SER A 14 -11.34 8.68 15.07
C SER A 14 -10.25 9.75 14.96
N CYS A 15 -10.55 10.92 14.39
CA CYS A 15 -9.57 12.01 14.28
C CYS A 15 -9.11 12.57 15.63
N ALA A 16 -9.96 12.55 16.66
CA ALA A 16 -9.61 13.04 18.00
C ALA A 16 -8.79 12.04 18.83
N LEU A 17 -9.05 10.73 18.67
CA LEU A 17 -8.31 9.66 19.37
C LEU A 17 -6.98 9.28 18.68
N LEU A 18 -6.80 9.69 17.42
CA LEU A 18 -5.61 9.44 16.61
C LEU A 18 -4.65 10.63 16.57
N ALA A 19 -4.78 11.61 17.47
CA ALA A 19 -3.83 12.71 17.55
C ALA A 19 -2.41 12.14 17.78
N PRO A 20 -1.44 12.38 16.87
CA PRO A 20 -0.11 11.80 17.01
C PRO A 20 0.52 12.29 18.32
N LYS A 21 0.92 11.34 19.17
CA LYS A 21 1.73 11.61 20.37
C LYS A 21 3.05 12.23 19.89
N SER A 22 3.11 13.55 19.88
CA SER A 22 4.30 14.28 19.47
C SER A 22 5.30 14.18 20.60
N ALA A 23 6.38 13.45 20.36
CA ALA A 23 7.57 13.55 21.21
C ALA A 23 8.00 15.03 21.15
N ARG A 24 8.22 15.72 22.28
CA ARG A 24 8.65 17.14 22.31
C ARG A 24 9.76 17.36 23.34
N ALA A 25 10.93 17.79 22.86
CA ALA A 25 11.95 18.62 23.50
C ALA A 25 13.06 18.92 22.46
N GLN A 26 13.30 20.21 22.23
CA GLN A 26 14.35 20.74 21.35
C GLN A 26 15.70 20.74 22.09
N ALA A 27 16.78 20.23 21.47
CA ALA A 27 18.17 20.56 21.84
C ALA A 27 19.28 20.10 20.85
N LEU A 28 18.98 19.51 19.69
CA LEU A 28 20.02 19.06 18.74
C LEU A 28 19.66 19.49 17.30
N PRO A 29 20.66 19.76 16.43
CA PRO A 29 20.38 20.02 15.02
C PRO A 29 19.61 18.83 14.43
N PRO A 30 18.57 19.08 13.63
CA PRO A 30 17.78 18.01 13.03
C PRO A 30 18.69 17.13 12.16
N PRO A 31 18.45 15.80 12.10
CA PRO A 31 19.21 14.93 11.22
C PRO A 31 18.98 15.34 9.75
N ASP A 32 20.05 15.69 9.05
CA ASP A 32 20.01 16.07 7.64
C ASP A 32 19.94 14.82 6.76
N ARG A 33 18.73 14.38 6.44
CA ARG A 33 18.50 13.18 5.62
C ARG A 33 18.33 13.56 4.16
N SER A 34 18.75 12.67 3.27
CA SER A 34 18.67 12.91 1.83
C SER A 34 17.22 13.09 1.35
N ALA A 35 16.92 14.31 0.89
CA ALA A 35 15.65 14.65 0.26
C ALA A 35 15.43 13.89 -1.06
N GLY A 36 16.51 13.56 -1.78
CA GLY A 36 16.44 12.76 -3.00
C GLY A 36 15.90 11.35 -2.73
N TRP A 37 16.46 10.67 -1.72
CA TRP A 37 15.98 9.34 -1.32
C TRP A 37 14.56 9.35 -0.74
N GLU A 38 14.19 10.41 -0.03
CA GLU A 38 12.81 10.62 0.42
C GLU A 38 11.84 10.77 -0.76
N ALA A 39 12.19 11.59 -1.74
CA ALA A 39 11.39 11.79 -2.93
C ALA A 39 11.27 10.50 -3.75
N THR A 40 12.39 9.80 -4.00
CA THR A 40 12.41 8.52 -4.72
C THR A 40 11.50 7.51 -4.05
N SER A 41 11.61 7.32 -2.73
CA SER A 41 10.80 6.33 -2.02
C SER A 41 9.31 6.68 -2.02
N THR A 42 8.97 7.97 -1.92
CA THR A 42 7.58 8.46 -1.95
C THR A 42 6.97 8.30 -3.34
N VAL A 43 7.68 8.70 -4.39
CA VAL A 43 7.21 8.56 -5.78
C VAL A 43 7.07 7.08 -6.14
N ALA A 44 8.05 6.25 -5.80
CA ALA A 44 7.97 4.81 -6.04
C ALA A 44 6.77 4.17 -5.33
N MET A 45 6.52 4.54 -4.07
CA MET A 45 5.36 4.06 -3.31
C MET A 45 4.04 4.49 -3.95
N ALA A 46 3.94 5.75 -4.41
CA ALA A 46 2.77 6.25 -5.12
C ALA A 46 2.54 5.54 -6.46
N ILE A 47 3.61 5.23 -7.22
CA ILE A 47 3.53 4.43 -8.45
C ILE A 47 3.03 3.02 -8.13
N GLY A 48 3.57 2.38 -7.10
CA GLY A 48 3.15 1.05 -6.65
C GLY A 48 1.66 1.01 -6.33
N MET A 49 1.18 1.95 -5.51
CA MET A 49 -0.24 2.08 -5.24
C MET A 49 -1.08 2.40 -6.48
N GLY A 50 -0.66 3.39 -7.26
CA GLY A 50 -1.37 3.85 -8.44
C GLY A 50 -1.53 2.75 -9.47
N SER A 51 -0.54 1.86 -9.60
CA SER A 51 -0.61 0.69 -10.48
C SER A 51 -1.78 -0.23 -10.14
N GLN A 52 -2.14 -0.39 -8.86
CA GLN A 52 -3.26 -1.26 -8.45
C GLN A 52 -4.61 -0.69 -8.88
N VAL A 53 -4.73 0.64 -8.89
CA VAL A 53 -5.92 1.32 -9.42
C VAL A 53 -5.93 1.29 -10.94
N LEU A 54 -4.74 1.44 -11.54
CA LEU A 54 -4.52 1.58 -12.98
C LEU A 54 -4.34 0.28 -13.75
N MET A 55 -4.55 -0.88 -13.13
CA MET A 55 -4.34 -2.15 -13.82
C MET A 55 -5.63 -2.92 -13.99
N PRO A 56 -5.99 -3.25 -15.26
CA PRO A 56 -7.12 -4.09 -15.50
C PRO A 56 -6.84 -5.51 -15.00
N ARG A 57 -7.89 -6.19 -14.59
CA ARG A 57 -7.86 -7.63 -14.38
C ARG A 57 -7.94 -8.32 -15.72
N LEU A 58 -7.09 -9.32 -15.89
CA LEU A 58 -6.94 -10.06 -17.14
C LEU A 58 -7.50 -11.45 -16.94
N TYR A 59 -8.53 -11.77 -17.72
CA TYR A 59 -9.13 -13.09 -17.68
C TYR A 59 -9.28 -13.74 -19.05
N TRP A 60 -9.27 -15.07 -19.08
CA TRP A 60 -9.58 -15.84 -20.28
C TRP A 60 -11.09 -16.02 -20.38
N SER A 61 -11.67 -15.57 -21.48
CA SER A 61 -13.09 -15.73 -21.76
C SER A 61 -13.25 -16.77 -22.86
N ASP A 62 -14.00 -17.83 -22.56
CA ASP A 62 -14.40 -18.86 -23.50
C ASP A 62 -15.93 -18.87 -23.60
N THR A 63 -16.48 -17.83 -24.23
CA THR A 63 -17.92 -17.74 -24.49
C THR A 63 -18.20 -18.05 -25.95
N GLU A 64 -19.42 -18.48 -26.26
CA GLU A 64 -19.86 -18.84 -27.62
C GLU A 64 -19.59 -17.76 -28.69
N VAL A 65 -19.42 -16.50 -28.27
CA VAL A 65 -19.23 -15.33 -29.14
C VAL A 65 -17.82 -14.74 -29.13
N THR A 66 -16.98 -15.06 -28.13
CA THR A 66 -15.63 -14.50 -28.02
C THR A 66 -14.70 -15.43 -27.25
N ILE A 67 -13.61 -15.85 -27.90
CA ILE A 67 -12.54 -16.64 -27.29
C ILE A 67 -11.30 -15.76 -27.19
N GLY A 68 -10.74 -15.61 -26.00
CA GLY A 68 -9.47 -14.89 -25.82
C GLY A 68 -9.28 -14.18 -24.48
N TRP A 69 -8.15 -13.50 -24.37
CA TRP A 69 -7.83 -12.64 -23.24
C TRP A 69 -8.66 -11.37 -23.26
N LYS A 70 -9.28 -11.06 -22.12
CA LYS A 70 -10.01 -9.81 -21.90
C LYS A 70 -9.42 -9.07 -20.72
N ALA A 71 -9.27 -7.76 -20.87
CA ALA A 71 -8.83 -6.85 -19.83
C ALA A 71 -10.04 -6.01 -19.37
N ARG A 72 -10.33 -6.02 -18.08
CA ARG A 72 -11.43 -5.23 -17.51
C ARG A 72 -10.99 -4.42 -16.31
N TRP A 73 -11.48 -3.20 -16.27
CA TRP A 73 -11.26 -2.26 -15.18
C TRP A 73 -12.40 -2.36 -14.20
N HIS A 74 -12.10 -2.41 -12.90
CA HIS A 74 -13.14 -2.47 -11.89
C HIS A 74 -13.11 -1.21 -11.03
N ALA A 75 -14.17 -0.42 -11.06
CA ALA A 75 -14.30 0.74 -10.18
C ALA A 75 -14.21 0.33 -8.69
N SER A 76 -14.65 -0.90 -8.38
CA SER A 76 -14.56 -1.50 -7.05
C SER A 76 -13.12 -1.69 -6.53
N VAL A 77 -12.08 -1.60 -7.38
CA VAL A 77 -10.67 -1.63 -6.94
C VAL A 77 -10.29 -0.41 -6.08
N LEU A 78 -11.12 0.63 -6.09
CA LEU A 78 -10.95 1.76 -5.17
C LEU A 78 -11.12 1.34 -3.71
N ALA A 79 -12.03 0.40 -3.42
CA ALA A 79 -12.28 -0.07 -2.06
C ALA A 79 -11.03 -0.72 -1.40
N PRO A 80 -10.35 -1.71 -2.01
CA PRO A 80 -9.12 -2.25 -1.45
C PRO A 80 -8.01 -1.18 -1.38
N THR A 81 -7.94 -0.25 -2.34
CA THR A 81 -6.96 0.85 -2.28
C THR A 81 -7.18 1.76 -1.07
N MET A 82 -8.43 2.16 -0.81
CA MET A 82 -8.79 2.96 0.36
C MET A 82 -8.57 2.19 1.67
N PHE A 83 -8.78 0.88 1.66
CA PHE A 83 -8.50 0.02 2.80
C PHE A 83 -6.99 -0.05 3.12
N LEU A 84 -6.14 -0.17 2.10
CA LEU A 84 -4.68 -0.10 2.27
C LEU A 84 -4.22 1.27 2.79
N LEU A 85 -4.80 2.36 2.30
CA LEU A 85 -4.54 3.70 2.85
C LEU A 85 -4.97 3.84 4.30
N THR A 86 -6.15 3.32 4.65
CA THR A 86 -6.67 3.37 6.01
C THR A 86 -5.78 2.59 6.97
N THR A 87 -5.30 1.43 6.55
CA THR A 87 -4.36 0.63 7.36
C THR A 87 -2.99 1.28 7.49
N ALA A 88 -2.51 2.00 6.46
CA ALA A 88 -1.31 2.82 6.56
C ALA A 88 -1.47 3.98 7.56
N MET A 89 -2.64 4.62 7.61
CA MET A 89 -2.94 5.63 8.62
C MET A 89 -3.03 5.03 10.02
N PHE A 90 -3.67 3.86 10.16
CA PHE A 90 -3.69 3.13 11.42
C PHE A 90 -2.27 2.82 11.91
N ASN A 91 -1.36 2.45 11.00
CA ASN A 91 0.04 2.25 11.34
C ASN A 91 0.71 3.52 11.91
N GLU A 92 0.54 4.67 11.25
CA GLU A 92 1.12 5.94 11.70
C GLU A 92 0.55 6.43 13.03
N LEU A 93 -0.75 6.25 13.23
CA LEU A 93 -1.47 6.91 14.30
C LEU A 93 -1.65 6.02 15.54
N VAL A 94 -1.61 4.69 15.38
CA VAL A 94 -1.84 3.72 16.46
C VAL A 94 -0.62 2.86 16.72
N VAL A 95 -0.03 2.25 15.68
CA VAL A 95 1.02 1.24 15.87
C VAL A 95 2.37 1.86 16.22
N LYS A 96 2.81 2.84 15.44
CA LYS A 96 4.10 3.52 15.62
C LYS A 96 4.27 4.14 17.02
N PRO A 97 3.27 4.85 17.59
CA PRO A 97 3.37 5.39 18.94
C PRO A 97 3.54 4.35 20.05
N GLU A 98 3.12 3.11 19.83
CA GLU A 98 3.20 2.05 20.84
C GLU A 98 4.52 1.27 20.77
N ILE A 99 5.11 1.11 19.57
CA ILE A 99 6.41 0.43 19.41
C ILE A 99 7.58 1.35 19.79
N THR A 100 7.41 2.67 19.66
CA THR A 100 8.39 3.70 20.10
C THR A 100 9.81 3.58 19.51
N SER A 101 9.96 2.88 18.39
CA SER A 101 11.26 2.73 17.71
C SER A 101 11.68 4.02 17.01
N TYR A 102 12.83 4.58 17.39
CA TYR A 102 13.34 5.83 16.81
C TYR A 102 13.87 5.67 15.38
N ARG A 103 13.75 6.73 14.58
CA ARG A 103 14.37 6.82 13.25
C ARG A 103 15.89 7.08 13.39
N PRO A 104 16.69 6.79 12.35
CA PRO A 104 18.12 7.10 12.36
C PRO A 104 18.39 8.58 12.70
N GLY A 105 19.26 8.84 13.68
CA GLY A 105 19.57 10.19 14.17
C GLY A 105 18.54 10.79 15.14
N CYS A 106 17.51 10.04 15.52
CA CYS A 106 16.55 10.42 16.56
C CYS A 106 16.75 9.55 17.81
N GLY A 107 16.37 10.08 18.97
CA GLY A 107 16.42 9.38 20.25
C GLY A 107 15.62 10.10 21.33
N THR A 108 15.86 9.70 22.58
CA THR A 108 15.22 10.29 23.76
C THR A 108 15.63 11.74 24.02
N SER A 109 16.74 12.19 23.43
CA SER A 109 17.32 13.53 23.61
C SER A 109 16.82 14.60 22.62
N ASN A 110 16.18 14.21 21.52
CA ASN A 110 15.64 15.13 20.51
C ASN A 110 14.19 14.84 20.08
N PRO A 111 13.27 14.48 21.01
CA PRO A 111 11.91 14.17 20.66
C PRO A 111 11.24 15.38 19.98
N GLY A 112 10.68 15.23 18.77
CA GLY A 112 9.97 16.32 18.10
C GLY A 112 10.80 17.35 17.38
N ALA A 113 12.12 17.17 17.32
CA ALA A 113 12.95 17.91 16.37
C ALA A 113 12.43 17.67 14.94
N PRO A 114 12.65 18.60 13.99
CA PRO A 114 12.34 18.36 12.58
C PRO A 114 12.96 17.03 12.11
N GLY A 115 12.15 16.16 11.50
CA GLY A 115 12.56 14.80 11.12
C GLY A 115 12.52 13.75 12.23
N CYS A 116 12.22 14.12 13.48
CA CYS A 116 12.07 13.24 14.65
C CYS A 116 10.70 13.36 15.33
N THR A 117 9.68 13.82 14.59
CA THR A 117 8.31 14.00 15.08
C THR A 117 7.52 12.69 15.16
N THR A 118 7.94 11.65 14.44
CA THR A 118 7.28 10.34 14.39
C THR A 118 8.29 9.22 14.55
N PHE A 119 7.82 8.08 15.06
CA PHE A 119 8.61 6.86 15.14
C PHE A 119 8.84 6.22 13.75
N GLY A 120 9.83 5.34 13.67
CA GLY A 120 10.26 4.69 12.44
C GLY A 120 9.63 3.32 12.21
N MET A 121 9.37 2.54 13.26
CA MET A 121 8.88 1.16 13.14
C MET A 121 7.36 1.03 13.36
N PRO A 122 6.64 0.31 12.48
CA PRO A 122 7.09 -0.23 11.20
C PRO A 122 6.98 0.85 10.10
N SER A 123 7.83 0.74 9.08
CA SER A 123 7.86 1.70 7.98
C SER A 123 6.56 1.73 7.20
N THR A 124 5.91 2.89 7.13
CA THR A 124 4.64 3.07 6.41
C THR A 124 4.83 3.07 4.91
N HIS A 125 5.90 3.69 4.40
CA HIS A 125 6.21 3.69 2.97
C HIS A 125 6.40 2.27 2.44
N THR A 126 7.21 1.46 3.14
CA THR A 126 7.41 0.06 2.74
C THR A 126 6.16 -0.77 2.97
N PHE A 127 5.41 -0.57 4.06
CA PHE A 127 4.13 -1.23 4.27
C PHE A 127 3.18 -1.00 3.09
N VAL A 128 3.01 0.25 2.66
CA VAL A 128 2.13 0.60 1.55
C VAL A 128 2.62 0.01 0.22
N ALA A 129 3.91 0.19 -0.10
CA ALA A 129 4.46 -0.28 -1.37
C ALA A 129 4.43 -1.81 -1.49
N PHE A 130 4.79 -2.53 -0.42
CA PHE A 130 4.69 -3.99 -0.39
C PHE A 130 3.25 -4.48 -0.29
N SER A 131 2.33 -3.71 0.32
CA SER A 131 0.90 -4.03 0.25
C SER A 131 0.37 -3.96 -1.17
N ALA A 132 0.82 -2.98 -1.96
CA ALA A 132 0.47 -2.91 -3.37
C ALA A 132 1.02 -4.11 -4.15
N LEU A 133 2.29 -4.49 -3.92
CA LEU A 133 2.88 -5.70 -4.49
C LEU A 133 2.12 -6.96 -4.09
N GLY A 134 1.80 -7.10 -2.80
CA GLY A 134 1.02 -8.22 -2.29
C GLY A 134 -0.37 -8.27 -2.91
N HIS A 135 -1.04 -7.12 -3.04
CA HIS A 135 -2.36 -7.01 -3.64
C HIS A 135 -2.37 -7.52 -5.08
N GLY A 136 -1.44 -7.03 -5.89
CA GLY A 136 -1.26 -7.51 -7.26
C GLY A 136 -0.90 -8.99 -7.31
N THR A 137 -0.06 -9.47 -6.39
CA THR A 137 0.25 -10.90 -6.28
C THR A 137 -0.99 -11.75 -5.99
N GLY A 138 -1.82 -11.34 -5.02
CA GLY A 138 -3.07 -12.02 -4.69
C GLY A 138 -4.06 -12.03 -5.86
N LEU A 139 -4.19 -10.90 -6.55
CA LEU A 139 -4.99 -10.78 -7.77
C LEU A 139 -4.50 -11.75 -8.85
N PHE A 140 -3.21 -11.71 -9.17
CA PHE A 140 -2.59 -12.54 -10.19
C PHE A 140 -2.80 -14.03 -9.91
N LEU A 141 -2.57 -14.47 -8.67
CA LEU A 141 -2.73 -15.88 -8.30
C LEU A 141 -4.17 -16.33 -8.44
N VAL A 142 -5.13 -15.57 -7.90
CA VAL A 142 -6.55 -15.95 -7.99
C VAL A 142 -7.04 -15.88 -9.43
N ASP A 143 -6.70 -14.85 -10.19
CA ASP A 143 -7.09 -14.73 -11.60
C ASP A 143 -6.52 -15.87 -12.43
N THR A 144 -5.24 -16.20 -12.23
CA THR A 144 -4.59 -17.31 -12.95
C THR A 144 -5.25 -18.65 -12.63
N PHE A 145 -5.46 -18.98 -11.36
CA PHE A 145 -5.93 -20.32 -10.99
C PHE A 145 -7.44 -20.50 -11.03
N LYS A 146 -8.22 -19.48 -10.69
CA LYS A 146 -9.68 -19.56 -10.62
C LYS A 146 -10.37 -19.11 -11.88
N TRP A 147 -9.86 -18.07 -12.54
CA TRP A 147 -10.56 -17.40 -13.64
C TRP A 147 -9.94 -17.66 -15.01
N ASN A 148 -8.70 -18.19 -15.07
CA ASN A 148 -7.95 -18.42 -16.32
C ASN A 148 -7.60 -19.88 -16.59
N ASP A 149 -8.13 -20.83 -15.81
CA ASP A 149 -7.80 -22.27 -15.90
C ASP A 149 -6.28 -22.54 -15.90
N GLY A 150 -5.53 -21.77 -15.09
CA GLY A 150 -4.07 -21.87 -14.99
C GLY A 150 -3.29 -21.19 -16.12
N ARG A 151 -3.96 -20.55 -17.09
CA ARG A 151 -3.28 -19.81 -18.17
C ARG A 151 -2.67 -18.52 -17.63
N ILE A 152 -1.44 -18.26 -18.05
CA ILE A 152 -0.67 -17.10 -17.63
C ILE A 152 -0.63 -16.08 -18.77
N HIS A 153 -0.88 -14.81 -18.45
CA HIS A 153 -0.77 -13.69 -19.39
C HIS A 153 0.39 -12.77 -19.02
N GLY A 154 1.28 -12.48 -19.98
CA GLY A 154 2.47 -11.65 -19.74
C GLY A 154 2.14 -10.24 -19.27
N GLY A 155 1.07 -9.63 -19.80
CA GLY A 155 0.58 -8.33 -19.32
C GLY A 155 0.08 -8.37 -17.87
N SER A 156 -0.43 -9.51 -17.40
CA SER A 156 -0.87 -9.69 -16.01
C SER A 156 0.33 -9.77 -15.07
N ILE A 157 1.38 -10.48 -15.48
CA ILE A 157 2.65 -10.53 -14.74
C ILE A 157 3.30 -9.14 -14.67
N ALA A 158 3.50 -8.49 -15.83
CA ALA A 158 4.15 -7.19 -15.89
C ALA A 158 3.39 -6.15 -15.07
N GLY A 159 2.07 -6.21 -15.13
CA GLY A 159 1.20 -5.33 -14.38
C GLY A 159 1.18 -5.63 -12.89
N HIS A 160 0.60 -6.76 -12.50
CA HIS A 160 0.30 -7.07 -11.11
C HIS A 160 1.53 -7.45 -10.27
N LEU A 161 2.63 -7.87 -10.90
CA LEU A 161 3.85 -8.26 -10.19
C LEU A 161 5.03 -7.33 -10.53
N GLY A 162 5.32 -7.13 -11.82
CA GLY A 162 6.54 -6.46 -12.26
C GLY A 162 6.64 -5.01 -11.78
N LEU A 163 5.67 -4.18 -12.15
CA LEU A 163 5.69 -2.77 -11.77
C LEU A 163 5.62 -2.55 -10.24
N PRO A 164 4.74 -3.22 -9.48
CA PRO A 164 4.72 -3.13 -8.02
C PRO A 164 5.99 -3.64 -7.36
N LEU A 165 6.64 -4.67 -7.91
CA LEU A 165 7.89 -5.19 -7.36
C LEU A 165 9.03 -4.18 -7.51
N LEU A 166 9.14 -3.57 -8.70
CA LEU A 166 10.12 -2.51 -8.94
C LEU A 166 9.86 -1.30 -8.06
N ALA A 167 8.58 -0.89 -7.94
CA ALA A 167 8.17 0.19 -7.05
C ALA A 167 8.52 -0.11 -5.58
N ALA A 168 8.16 -1.29 -5.08
CA ALA A 168 8.47 -1.71 -3.72
C ALA A 168 9.99 -1.77 -3.45
N GLY A 169 10.76 -2.27 -4.42
CA GLY A 169 12.22 -2.29 -4.40
C GLY A 169 12.84 -0.89 -4.29
N LEU A 170 12.37 0.05 -5.11
CA LEU A 170 12.81 1.45 -5.05
C LEU A 170 12.36 2.14 -3.76
N THR A 171 11.17 1.82 -3.26
CA THR A 171 10.70 2.33 -1.97
C THR A 171 11.61 1.88 -0.85
N ILE A 172 11.85 0.57 -0.69
CA ILE A 172 12.72 0.08 0.40
C ILE A 172 14.13 0.63 0.28
N ALA A 173 14.70 0.63 -0.94
CA ALA A 173 16.01 1.22 -1.20
C ALA A 173 16.06 2.70 -0.77
N GLY A 174 15.08 3.52 -1.17
CA GLY A 174 15.03 4.92 -0.77
C GLY A 174 14.75 5.17 0.71
N ARG A 175 14.19 4.20 1.45
CA ARG A 175 14.06 4.31 2.91
C ARG A 175 15.37 4.02 3.64
N VAL A 176 16.15 3.07 3.16
CA VAL A 176 17.38 2.60 3.84
C VAL A 176 18.66 3.23 3.30
N ALA A 177 18.62 3.83 2.11
CA ALA A 177 19.77 4.48 1.50
C ALA A 177 20.05 5.87 2.07
N GLY A 178 21.31 6.30 1.91
CA GLY A 178 21.82 7.55 2.44
C GLY A 178 22.32 7.45 3.88
N THR A 179 23.14 8.43 4.28
CA THR A 179 23.67 8.56 5.64
C THR A 179 23.51 10.00 6.10
N PRO A 180 22.64 10.28 7.09
CA PRO A 180 21.68 9.38 7.74
C PRO A 180 20.54 8.92 6.80
N SER A 181 20.12 7.65 6.91
CA SER A 181 18.99 7.08 6.17
C SER A 181 17.64 7.55 6.74
N GLN A 182 16.56 7.39 5.95
CA GLN A 182 15.21 7.76 6.37
C GLN A 182 14.66 6.84 7.46
N GLU A 183 14.93 5.54 7.34
CA GLU A 183 14.56 4.48 8.28
C GLU A 183 15.71 3.48 8.42
N HIS A 184 15.71 2.73 9.52
CA HIS A 184 16.59 1.57 9.65
C HIS A 184 16.09 0.40 8.80
N GLY A 185 17.00 -0.49 8.40
CA GLY A 185 16.68 -1.62 7.52
C GLY A 185 15.64 -2.57 8.10
N ASP A 186 15.68 -2.81 9.42
CA ASP A 186 14.69 -3.61 10.15
C ASP A 186 13.30 -2.95 10.14
N GLN A 187 13.22 -1.63 10.31
CA GLN A 187 11.95 -0.88 10.27
C GLN A 187 11.30 -1.00 8.90
N ALA A 188 12.12 -0.89 7.85
CA ALA A 188 11.73 -1.03 6.46
C ALA A 188 11.33 -2.48 6.11
N LEU A 189 12.07 -3.48 6.57
CA LEU A 189 11.78 -4.89 6.33
C LEU A 189 10.50 -5.35 7.05
N VAL A 190 10.32 -4.97 8.31
CA VAL A 190 9.11 -5.31 9.07
C VAL A 190 7.87 -4.68 8.45
N GLY A 191 7.95 -3.40 8.07
CA GLY A 191 6.87 -2.73 7.34
C GLY A 191 6.55 -3.44 6.02
N GLY A 192 7.56 -3.72 5.21
CA GLY A 192 7.43 -4.44 3.95
C GLY A 192 6.82 -5.84 4.10
N ALA A 193 7.27 -6.63 5.08
CA ALA A 193 6.77 -7.99 5.31
C ALA A 193 5.28 -7.99 5.69
N PHE A 194 4.88 -7.14 6.64
CA PHE A 194 3.47 -7.01 7.01
C PHE A 194 2.63 -6.50 5.85
N GLY A 195 3.15 -5.52 5.11
CA GLY A 195 2.49 -5.01 3.92
C GLY A 195 2.24 -6.10 2.90
N LEU A 196 3.26 -6.89 2.57
CA LEU A 196 3.16 -7.97 1.58
C LEU A 196 2.07 -8.99 1.94
N VAL A 197 2.10 -9.49 3.18
CA VAL A 197 1.10 -10.47 3.66
C VAL A 197 -0.31 -9.88 3.60
N PHE A 198 -0.47 -8.66 4.10
CA PHE A 198 -1.76 -7.98 4.11
C PHE A 198 -2.29 -7.73 2.70
N GLY A 199 -1.41 -7.29 1.81
CA GLY A 199 -1.69 -7.09 0.39
C GLY A 199 -2.18 -8.38 -0.26
N VAL A 200 -1.45 -9.49 -0.10
CA VAL A 200 -1.83 -10.80 -0.68
C VAL A 200 -3.23 -11.22 -0.23
N LEU A 201 -3.52 -11.09 1.06
CA LEU A 201 -4.84 -11.42 1.60
C LEU A 201 -5.93 -10.51 1.04
N ALA A 202 -5.69 -9.20 0.99
CA ALA A 202 -6.66 -8.23 0.47
C ALA A 202 -6.90 -8.43 -1.04
N GLY A 203 -5.85 -8.66 -1.82
CA GLY A 203 -5.93 -8.90 -3.26
C GLY A 203 -6.59 -10.22 -3.59
N GLY A 204 -6.22 -11.28 -2.88
CA GLY A 204 -6.85 -12.59 -3.03
C GLY A 204 -8.33 -12.55 -2.66
N ALA A 205 -8.70 -11.94 -1.52
CA ALA A 205 -10.09 -11.77 -1.13
C ALA A 205 -10.87 -10.97 -2.19
N TYR A 206 -10.32 -9.84 -2.65
CA TYR A 206 -10.94 -9.04 -3.69
C TYR A 206 -11.17 -9.85 -4.98
N ALA A 207 -10.16 -10.57 -5.46
CA ALA A 207 -10.26 -11.39 -6.67
C ALA A 207 -11.22 -12.59 -6.53
N LEU A 208 -11.39 -13.11 -5.31
CA LEU A 208 -12.29 -14.23 -5.03
C LEU A 208 -13.75 -13.80 -5.05
N PHE A 209 -14.06 -12.64 -4.47
CA PHE A 209 -15.43 -12.13 -4.35
C PHE A 209 -15.88 -11.32 -5.56
N GLN A 210 -14.98 -10.58 -6.19
CA GLN A 210 -15.25 -9.84 -7.41
C GLN A 210 -14.86 -10.71 -8.61
N ARG A 211 -15.84 -11.08 -9.45
CA ARG A 211 -15.51 -11.70 -10.75
C ARG A 211 -14.80 -10.68 -11.65
N PRO A 212 -13.84 -11.08 -12.49
CA PRO A 212 -13.20 -10.19 -13.46
C PRO A 212 -14.13 -9.79 -14.63
N GLU A 213 -15.30 -10.43 -14.74
CA GLU A 213 -16.31 -10.15 -15.76
C GLU A 213 -17.24 -9.00 -15.34
N CYS A 214 -17.65 -8.16 -16.30
CA CYS A 214 -18.67 -7.14 -16.04
C CYS A 214 -20.07 -7.78 -16.12
N PRO A 215 -20.94 -7.62 -15.11
CA PRO A 215 -22.28 -8.22 -15.12
C PRO A 215 -23.24 -7.64 -16.19
N TYR A 216 -22.96 -6.45 -16.74
CA TYR A 216 -23.87 -5.74 -17.66
C TYR A 216 -23.24 -5.37 -19.02
N GLY A 217 -22.55 -6.32 -19.67
CA GLY A 217 -22.22 -6.23 -21.11
C GLY A 217 -20.73 -6.15 -21.46
N ALA A 218 -20.43 -5.75 -22.70
CA ALA A 218 -19.08 -5.73 -23.29
C ALA A 218 -18.17 -4.58 -22.80
N GLY A 219 -18.61 -3.82 -21.78
CA GLY A 219 -17.93 -2.63 -21.29
C GLY A 219 -16.51 -2.92 -20.78
N VAL A 220 -15.59 -1.97 -21.02
CA VAL A 220 -14.19 -2.06 -20.56
C VAL A 220 -14.07 -1.77 -19.05
N ILE A 221 -15.06 -1.07 -18.48
CA ILE A 221 -15.14 -0.71 -17.06
C ILE A 221 -16.36 -1.41 -16.44
N CYS A 222 -16.13 -2.16 -15.37
CA CYS A 222 -17.12 -2.79 -14.52
C CYS A 222 -17.34 -1.95 -13.25
N TRP A 223 -18.61 -1.81 -12.85
CA TRP A 223 -19.02 -1.18 -11.61
C TRP A 223 -19.22 -2.20 -10.49
#